data_AF-A0A2M9ZGG8-F1
#
_entry.id   AF-A0A2M9ZGG8-F1
#
_cell.length_a   1.000
_cell.length_b   1.000
_cell.length_c   1.000
_cell.angle_alpha   90.00
_cell.angle_beta   90.00
_cell.angle_gamma   90.00
#
_symmetry.space_group_name_H-M   'P 1'
#
loop_
_entity.id
_entity.type
_entity.pdbx_description
1 polymer ?
#
loop_
_entity_poly.entity_id
_entity_poly.type
_entity_poly.pdbx_seq_one_letter_code
_entity_poly.pdbx_strand_id
1 'polypeptide(L)'
;MKVTIVFSKPVQASSLIFEGTLGAIGAENFTTKQTNKFSDTIEITPTQNWSLGANKTLVIKGTDEDSVGFSVVAKYSVAQSGSPLKPDFSTCISGCKRPWASGYSIQFVANGGIPPYQWQYTGVLPPGATFSSEGLLVGPATMDLLGVYIFGVSVIDSAGGVAAHPVKLDTSDLVSACFLLGICSL
;
A
#
# COMPACT_ATOMS: atom_id res chain seq x y z
N MET A 1 3.87 -2.89 19.23
CA MET A 1 4.82 -3.70 18.42
C MET A 1 6.22 -3.23 18.76
N LYS A 2 7.17 -4.13 19.03
CA LYS A 2 8.58 -3.81 19.32
C LYS A 2 9.47 -4.55 18.32
N VAL A 3 10.61 -3.97 18.01
CA VAL A 3 11.67 -4.67 17.26
C VAL A 3 12.64 -5.23 18.29
N THR A 4 12.90 -6.53 18.22
CA THR A 4 13.79 -7.23 19.15
C THR A 4 14.93 -7.86 18.36
N ILE A 5 16.16 -7.54 18.73
CA ILE A 5 17.37 -8.10 18.11
C ILE A 5 18.16 -8.80 19.19
N VAL A 6 18.50 -10.06 18.95
CA VAL A 6 19.22 -10.91 19.89
C VAL A 6 20.63 -11.14 19.38
N PHE A 7 21.61 -10.85 20.21
CA PHE A 7 23.02 -11.02 19.92
C PHE A 7 23.53 -12.29 20.61
N SER A 8 24.38 -13.03 19.89
CA SER A 8 25.02 -14.24 20.39
C SER A 8 26.26 -13.95 21.26
N LYS A 9 26.60 -12.68 21.48
CA LYS A 9 27.73 -12.20 22.27
C LYS A 9 27.32 -10.95 23.08
N PRO A 10 28.05 -10.58 24.14
CA PRO A 10 27.80 -9.36 24.88
C PRO A 10 28.08 -8.14 23.99
N VAL A 11 27.21 -7.13 24.06
CA VAL A 11 27.31 -5.91 23.27
C VAL A 11 27.63 -4.74 24.19
N GLN A 12 28.59 -3.91 23.80
CA GLN A 12 28.88 -2.67 24.50
C GLN A 12 27.79 -1.64 24.17
N ALA A 13 26.80 -1.47 25.05
CA ALA A 13 25.65 -0.59 24.79
C ALA A 13 26.03 0.87 24.46
N SER A 14 27.11 1.39 25.02
CA SER A 14 27.61 2.75 24.74
C SER A 14 28.23 2.92 23.35
N SER A 15 28.54 1.82 22.66
CA SER A 15 29.10 1.83 21.29
C SER A 15 28.02 1.86 20.20
N LEU A 16 26.74 1.71 20.59
CA LEU A 16 25.65 1.52 19.65
C LEU A 16 25.36 2.79 18.86
N ILE A 17 25.33 2.63 17.55
CA ILE A 17 24.99 3.67 16.59
C ILE A 17 23.84 3.16 15.73
N PHE A 18 22.78 3.97 15.62
CA PHE A 18 21.60 3.69 14.81
C PHE A 18 21.55 4.66 13.63
N GLU A 19 21.58 4.10 12.43
CA GLU A 19 21.57 4.85 11.17
C GLU A 19 20.55 4.26 10.20
N GLY A 20 20.36 4.90 9.05
CA GLY A 20 19.52 4.41 7.96
C GLY A 20 18.36 5.35 7.65
N THR A 21 17.42 4.84 6.87
CA THR A 21 16.30 5.62 6.33
C THR A 21 15.03 5.51 7.15
N LEU A 22 15.02 4.67 8.21
CA LEU A 22 13.88 4.52 9.11
C LEU A 22 13.57 5.80 9.89
N GLY A 23 14.57 6.65 10.12
CA GLY A 23 14.48 7.85 10.95
C GLY A 23 15.39 7.74 12.17
N ALA A 24 15.51 8.84 12.92
CA ALA A 24 16.37 8.89 14.09
C ALA A 24 15.80 8.01 15.23
N ILE A 25 16.68 7.25 15.86
CA ILE A 25 16.39 6.50 17.09
C ILE A 25 17.22 7.16 18.19
N GLY A 26 16.57 7.99 19.01
CA GLY A 26 17.18 8.57 20.21
C GLY A 26 17.50 7.51 21.26
N ALA A 27 18.41 7.84 22.19
CA ALA A 27 18.84 6.95 23.27
C ALA A 27 17.69 6.47 24.17
N GLU A 28 16.60 7.24 24.22
CA GLU A 28 15.37 6.95 24.96
C GLU A 28 14.45 5.94 24.25
N ASN A 29 14.69 5.63 22.98
CA ASN A 29 13.80 4.80 22.15
C ASN A 29 14.30 3.36 21.96
N PHE A 30 15.40 3.00 22.62
CA PHE A 30 15.85 1.63 22.70
C PHE A 30 16.23 1.26 24.13
N THR A 31 16.03 0.00 24.48
CA THR A 31 16.53 -0.58 25.71
C THR A 31 17.46 -1.73 25.37
N THR A 32 18.55 -1.84 26.13
CA THR A 32 19.42 -3.00 26.09
C THR A 32 19.12 -3.86 27.31
N LYS A 33 18.89 -5.15 27.09
CA LYS A 33 18.76 -6.12 28.16
C LYS A 33 19.96 -7.05 28.07
N GLN A 34 20.93 -6.83 28.96
CA GLN A 34 22.07 -7.70 29.13
C GLN A 34 21.68 -8.84 30.05
N THR A 35 21.31 -9.96 29.45
CA THR A 35 20.74 -11.07 30.21
C THR A 35 21.80 -12.07 30.66
N ASN A 36 22.79 -12.35 29.80
CA ASN A 36 23.90 -13.30 29.99
C ASN A 36 24.94 -13.14 28.86
N LYS A 37 26.13 -13.76 28.96
CA LYS A 37 27.25 -13.69 27.99
C LYS A 37 26.92 -13.97 26.51
N PHE A 38 25.73 -14.45 26.15
CA PHE A 38 25.39 -14.88 24.79
C PHE A 38 23.94 -14.54 24.37
N SER A 39 23.26 -13.60 25.04
CA SER A 39 21.84 -13.29 24.75
C SER A 39 21.47 -11.84 25.06
N ASP A 40 22.35 -10.92 24.69
CA ASP A 40 22.02 -9.50 24.79
C ASP A 40 20.91 -9.17 23.82
N THR A 41 19.93 -8.40 24.29
CA THR A 41 18.77 -8.03 23.48
C THR A 41 18.71 -6.51 23.35
N ILE A 42 18.53 -6.03 22.13
CA ILE A 42 18.15 -4.63 21.87
C ILE A 42 16.66 -4.63 21.53
N GLU A 43 15.86 -3.95 22.35
CA GLU A 43 14.47 -3.65 22.05
C GLU A 43 14.34 -2.21 21.57
N ILE A 44 13.72 -2.01 20.41
CA ILE A 44 13.46 -0.68 19.86
C ILE A 44 11.96 -0.45 19.84
N THR A 45 11.55 0.70 20.38
CA THR A 45 10.16 1.13 20.40
C THR A 45 9.90 2.07 19.22
N PRO A 46 8.93 1.76 18.33
CA PRO A 46 8.56 2.65 17.24
C PRO A 46 8.11 4.01 17.75
N THR A 47 8.56 5.09 17.09
CA THR A 47 8.16 6.46 17.41
C THR A 47 7.41 7.09 16.23
N GLN A 48 6.72 8.20 16.46
CA GLN A 48 6.06 8.96 15.40
C GLN A 48 7.07 9.61 14.41
N ASN A 49 8.36 9.65 14.76
CA ASN A 49 9.42 10.25 13.94
C ASN A 49 9.95 9.29 12.87
N TRP A 50 9.43 8.05 12.81
CA TRP A 50 9.84 7.11 11.78
C TRP A 50 9.29 7.54 10.43
N SER A 51 10.18 7.56 9.44
CA SER A 51 9.82 7.93 8.07
C SER A 51 8.89 6.89 7.48
N LEU A 52 7.71 7.32 7.02
CA LEU A 52 6.76 6.47 6.31
C LEU A 52 7.34 5.96 4.99
N GLY A 53 6.92 4.76 4.58
CA GLY A 53 7.31 4.15 3.31
C GLY A 53 7.80 2.71 3.46
N ALA A 54 7.93 2.02 2.33
CA ALA A 54 8.45 0.66 2.28
C ALA A 54 9.99 0.65 2.26
N ASN A 55 10.56 -0.51 2.59
CA ASN A 55 12.01 -0.78 2.48
C ASN A 55 12.91 0.18 3.26
N LYS A 56 12.40 0.76 4.35
CA LYS A 56 13.19 1.57 5.28
C LYS A 56 14.25 0.73 5.94
N THR A 57 15.46 1.25 5.98
CA THR A 57 16.60 0.56 6.57
C THR A 57 16.85 1.06 7.97
N LEU A 58 17.07 0.13 8.88
CA LEU A 58 17.69 0.36 10.18
C LEU A 58 19.04 -0.33 10.18
N VAL A 59 20.10 0.45 10.27
CA VAL A 59 21.47 -0.02 10.38
C VAL A 59 21.90 0.15 11.84
N ILE A 60 22.33 -0.94 12.45
CA ILE A 60 22.82 -0.96 13.83
C ILE A 60 24.28 -1.33 13.77
N LYS A 61 25.12 -0.45 14.29
CA LYS A 61 26.56 -0.65 14.43
C LYS A 61 26.92 -0.60 15.91
N GLY A 62 28.01 -1.28 16.25
CA GLY A 62 28.57 -1.22 17.60
C GLY A 62 29.77 -2.14 17.70
N THR A 63 30.24 -2.34 18.92
CA THR A 63 31.30 -3.27 19.28
C THR A 63 30.82 -4.26 20.33
N ASP A 64 31.38 -5.47 20.31
CA ASP A 64 31.29 -6.38 21.45
C ASP A 64 32.24 -5.93 22.59
N GLU A 65 32.21 -6.64 23.73
CA GLU A 65 33.13 -6.38 24.86
C GLU A 65 34.61 -6.54 24.49
N ASP A 66 34.91 -7.29 23.42
CA ASP A 66 36.26 -7.48 22.89
C ASP A 66 36.66 -6.38 21.87
N SER A 67 35.86 -5.32 21.75
CA SER A 67 36.04 -4.21 20.79
C SER A 67 35.96 -4.64 19.31
N VAL A 68 35.36 -5.79 19.01
CA VAL A 68 35.13 -6.24 17.64
C VAL A 68 33.86 -5.59 17.10
N GLY A 69 33.98 -4.88 15.98
CA GLY A 69 32.87 -4.19 15.35
C GLY A 69 31.86 -5.15 14.70
N PHE A 70 30.58 -4.80 14.77
CA PHE A 70 29.51 -5.46 14.03
C PHE A 70 28.62 -4.45 13.29
N SER A 71 27.93 -4.94 12.26
CA SER A 71 26.89 -4.18 11.56
C SER A 71 25.73 -5.09 11.18
N VAL A 72 24.53 -4.71 11.59
CA VAL A 72 23.28 -5.41 11.26
C VAL A 72 22.39 -4.45 10.48
N VAL A 73 21.84 -4.92 9.37
CA VAL A 73 20.89 -4.15 8.56
C VAL A 73 19.54 -4.85 8.60
N ALA A 74 18.55 -4.18 9.16
CA ALA A 74 17.15 -4.60 9.15
C ALA A 74 16.34 -3.73 8.18
N LYS A 75 15.39 -4.33 7.48
CA LYS A 75 14.48 -3.63 6.56
C LYS A 75 13.05 -3.68 7.10
N TYR A 76 12.38 -2.52 7.07
CA TYR A 76 11.02 -2.33 7.57
C TYR A 76 10.16 -1.59 6.56
N SER A 77 8.86 -1.79 6.69
CA SER A 77 7.83 -1.04 6.00
C SER A 77 7.03 -0.29 7.06
N VAL A 78 6.96 1.03 6.97
CA VAL A 78 6.31 1.90 7.97
C VAL A 78 5.06 2.52 7.35
N ALA A 79 3.91 2.13 7.87
CA ALA A 79 2.61 2.67 7.48
C ALA A 79 2.14 3.77 8.44
N GLN A 80 1.18 4.58 8.00
CA GLN A 80 0.56 5.60 8.83
C GLN A 80 -0.20 4.94 10.01
N SER A 81 -0.04 5.51 11.21
CA SER A 81 -0.72 4.99 12.41
C SER A 81 -2.23 4.94 12.22
N GLY A 82 -2.85 3.82 12.59
CA GLY A 82 -4.29 3.59 12.44
C GLY A 82 -4.76 3.22 11.03
N SER A 83 -3.88 3.24 10.02
CA SER A 83 -4.22 2.78 8.66
C SER A 83 -4.03 1.26 8.52
N PRO A 84 -4.85 0.58 7.70
CA PRO A 84 -4.62 -0.82 7.34
C PRO A 84 -3.21 -1.02 6.75
N LEU A 85 -2.56 -2.14 7.08
CA LEU A 85 -1.21 -2.45 6.57
C LEU A 85 -1.19 -2.92 5.10
N LYS A 86 -2.35 -3.26 4.54
CA LYS A 86 -2.51 -3.62 3.13
C LYS A 86 -3.35 -2.55 2.45
N PRO A 87 -3.06 -2.24 1.16
CA PRO A 87 -3.90 -1.34 0.40
C PRO A 87 -5.27 -1.98 0.18
N ASP A 88 -6.28 -1.16 0.00
CA ASP A 88 -7.61 -1.56 -0.40
C ASP A 88 -8.29 -0.44 -1.21
N PHE A 89 -9.38 -0.74 -1.91
CA PHE A 89 -10.19 0.26 -2.62
C PHE A 89 -11.65 -0.16 -2.66
N SER A 90 -12.55 0.81 -2.93
CA SER A 90 -13.99 0.54 -3.05
C SER A 90 -14.61 1.09 -4.34
N THR A 91 -13.85 1.86 -5.13
CA THR A 91 -14.32 2.47 -6.37
C THR A 91 -14.88 1.41 -7.31
N CYS A 92 -16.17 1.58 -7.66
CA CYS A 92 -16.87 0.76 -8.65
C CYS A 92 -16.90 -0.77 -8.38
N ILE A 93 -16.66 -1.23 -7.13
CA ILE A 93 -16.79 -2.65 -6.78
C ILE A 93 -18.25 -3.11 -6.90
N SER A 94 -19.16 -2.39 -6.24
CA SER A 94 -20.58 -2.70 -6.22
C SER A 94 -21.34 -1.86 -7.24
N GLY A 95 -21.12 -2.12 -8.54
CA GLY A 95 -21.94 -1.55 -9.62
C GLY A 95 -21.85 -0.02 -9.76
N CYS A 96 -20.95 0.42 -10.64
CA CYS A 96 -20.74 1.83 -10.97
C CYS A 96 -21.56 2.20 -12.20
N LYS A 97 -22.56 3.09 -12.07
CA LYS A 97 -23.36 3.52 -13.22
C LYS A 97 -22.71 4.68 -13.97
N ARG A 98 -22.58 4.57 -15.29
CA ARG A 98 -22.14 5.67 -16.17
C ARG A 98 -23.09 5.83 -17.37
N PRO A 99 -23.40 7.07 -17.80
CA PRO A 99 -24.21 7.28 -18.99
C PRO A 99 -23.54 6.67 -20.21
N TRP A 100 -24.30 5.95 -21.04
CA TRP A 100 -23.76 5.36 -22.26
C TRP A 100 -23.46 6.36 -23.36
N ALA A 101 -24.18 7.50 -23.37
CA ALA A 101 -24.08 8.50 -24.43
C ALA A 101 -22.85 9.41 -24.30
N SER A 102 -22.11 9.33 -23.20
CA SER A 102 -20.95 10.17 -22.92
C SER A 102 -19.74 9.31 -22.54
N GLY A 103 -18.54 9.79 -22.90
CA GLY A 103 -17.32 9.21 -22.36
C GLY A 103 -17.26 9.31 -20.83
N TYR A 104 -16.48 8.43 -20.21
CA TYR A 104 -16.31 8.40 -18.76
C TYR A 104 -14.83 8.44 -18.37
N SER A 105 -14.59 8.96 -17.18
CA SER A 105 -13.29 8.99 -16.51
C SER A 105 -13.49 8.59 -15.05
N ILE A 106 -12.81 7.52 -14.63
CA ILE A 106 -12.94 6.92 -13.30
C ILE A 106 -11.53 6.80 -12.71
N GLN A 107 -11.29 7.54 -11.63
CA GLN A 107 -10.07 7.41 -10.84
C GLN A 107 -10.30 6.40 -9.72
N PHE A 108 -9.50 5.34 -9.71
CA PHE A 108 -9.42 4.42 -8.58
C PHE A 108 -8.52 5.01 -7.49
N VAL A 109 -8.97 4.95 -6.25
CA VAL A 109 -8.28 5.53 -5.09
C VAL A 109 -8.06 4.43 -4.06
N ALA A 110 -6.80 4.26 -3.65
CA ALA A 110 -6.41 3.29 -2.65
C ALA A 110 -6.46 3.92 -1.25
N ASN A 111 -6.80 3.10 -0.27
CA ASN A 111 -6.78 3.42 1.16
C ASN A 111 -5.94 2.38 1.89
N GLY A 112 -5.23 2.77 2.94
CA GLY A 112 -4.30 1.89 3.65
C GLY A 112 -3.10 1.46 2.79
N GLY A 113 -2.28 0.56 3.30
CA GLY A 113 -1.03 0.16 2.66
C GLY A 113 0.00 1.28 2.68
N ILE A 114 1.01 1.15 1.82
CA ILE A 114 2.15 2.07 1.77
C ILE A 114 2.40 2.60 0.34
N PRO A 115 2.14 3.89 0.07
CA PRO A 115 2.35 4.47 -1.25
C PRO A 115 3.84 4.47 -1.66
N PRO A 116 4.17 4.57 -2.97
CA PRO A 116 3.25 4.72 -4.10
C PRO A 116 2.46 3.44 -4.43
N TYR A 117 1.33 3.61 -5.12
CA TYR A 117 0.48 2.51 -5.57
C TYR A 117 0.66 2.26 -7.07
N GLN A 118 0.61 1.00 -7.46
CA GLN A 118 0.57 0.53 -8.84
C GLN A 118 -0.75 -0.18 -9.09
N TRP A 119 -1.42 0.19 -10.17
CA TRP A 119 -2.70 -0.39 -10.55
C TRP A 119 -2.57 -1.25 -11.80
N GLN A 120 -3.34 -2.32 -11.83
CA GLN A 120 -3.46 -3.18 -13.00
C GLN A 120 -4.88 -3.74 -13.09
N TYR A 121 -5.26 -4.19 -14.28
CA TYR A 121 -6.54 -4.83 -14.51
C TYR A 121 -6.36 -6.19 -15.19
N THR A 122 -7.37 -7.03 -15.08
CA THR A 122 -7.46 -8.32 -15.76
C THR A 122 -8.87 -8.50 -16.33
N GLY A 123 -9.00 -9.25 -17.43
CA GLY A 123 -10.26 -9.43 -18.13
C GLY A 123 -10.47 -8.39 -19.23
N VAL A 124 -11.73 -8.21 -19.64
CA VAL A 124 -12.10 -7.38 -20.79
C VAL A 124 -12.68 -6.05 -20.30
N LEU A 125 -12.05 -4.95 -20.69
CA LEU A 125 -12.58 -3.61 -20.48
C LEU A 125 -13.70 -3.31 -21.47
N PRO A 126 -14.54 -2.29 -21.20
CA PRO A 126 -15.47 -1.78 -22.21
C PRO A 126 -14.71 -1.39 -23.50
N PRO A 127 -15.36 -1.54 -24.66
CA PRO A 127 -14.77 -1.20 -25.96
C PRO A 127 -14.17 0.20 -26.00
N GLY A 128 -12.92 0.29 -26.45
CA GLY A 128 -12.18 1.57 -26.56
C GLY A 128 -11.72 2.17 -25.22
N ALA A 129 -11.99 1.51 -24.09
CA ALA A 129 -11.50 1.97 -22.79
C ALA A 129 -10.02 1.63 -22.57
N THR A 130 -9.35 2.51 -21.84
CA THR A 130 -7.95 2.39 -21.45
C THR A 130 -7.83 2.50 -19.94
N PHE A 131 -6.98 1.68 -19.33
CA PHE A 131 -6.68 1.71 -17.90
C PHE A 131 -5.18 1.98 -17.69
N SER A 132 -4.84 2.95 -16.87
CA SER A 132 -3.45 3.35 -16.60
C SER A 132 -2.89 2.73 -15.31
N SER A 133 -1.56 2.71 -15.18
CA SER A 133 -0.85 2.26 -13.96
C SER A 133 -1.16 3.11 -12.73
N GLU A 134 -1.65 4.33 -12.94
CA GLU A 134 -2.08 5.28 -11.90
C GLU A 134 -3.54 5.04 -11.47
N GLY A 135 -4.20 4.01 -12.02
CA GLY A 135 -5.57 3.65 -11.69
C GLY A 135 -6.61 4.54 -12.36
N LEU A 136 -6.28 5.14 -13.51
CA LEU A 136 -7.22 5.93 -14.29
C LEU A 136 -7.85 5.05 -15.38
N LEU A 137 -9.17 4.86 -15.32
CA LEU A 137 -9.96 4.24 -16.37
C LEU A 137 -10.69 5.32 -17.17
N VAL A 138 -10.35 5.45 -18.45
CA VAL A 138 -11.01 6.36 -19.40
C VAL A 138 -11.61 5.53 -20.51
N GLY A 139 -12.83 5.86 -20.93
CA GLY A 139 -13.44 5.23 -22.08
C GLY A 139 -14.38 6.16 -22.84
N PRO A 140 -14.63 5.86 -24.13
CA PRO A 140 -15.59 6.60 -24.94
C PRO A 140 -17.03 6.31 -24.49
N ALA A 141 -17.98 6.99 -25.11
CA ALA A 141 -19.39 6.62 -25.03
C ALA A 141 -19.59 5.18 -25.57
N THR A 142 -20.45 4.40 -24.93
CA THR A 142 -20.71 2.99 -25.27
C THR A 142 -22.03 2.80 -26.04
N MET A 143 -22.40 3.77 -26.90
CA MET A 143 -23.72 3.85 -27.54
C MET A 143 -24.22 2.56 -28.18
N ASP A 144 -23.35 1.85 -28.91
CA ASP A 144 -23.74 0.62 -29.62
C ASP A 144 -23.50 -0.67 -28.79
N LEU A 145 -22.88 -0.54 -27.61
CA LEU A 145 -22.43 -1.66 -26.77
C LEU A 145 -22.80 -1.39 -25.30
N LEU A 146 -24.10 -1.22 -25.06
CA LEU A 146 -24.66 -1.09 -23.71
C LEU A 146 -24.47 -2.37 -22.92
N GLY A 147 -24.14 -2.25 -21.64
CA GLY A 147 -24.13 -3.40 -20.77
C GLY A 147 -23.39 -3.23 -19.46
N VAL A 148 -23.28 -4.36 -18.78
CA VAL A 148 -22.55 -4.52 -17.54
C VAL A 148 -21.22 -5.18 -17.85
N TYR A 149 -20.14 -4.45 -17.58
CA TYR A 149 -18.77 -4.90 -17.74
C TYR A 149 -18.19 -5.30 -16.39
N ILE A 150 -17.72 -6.54 -16.28
CA ILE A 150 -17.08 -7.07 -15.07
C ILE A 150 -15.63 -7.42 -15.39
N PHE A 151 -14.69 -6.77 -14.70
CA PHE A 151 -13.26 -6.99 -14.86
C PHE A 151 -12.56 -6.91 -13.50
N GLY A 152 -11.42 -7.57 -13.35
CA GLY A 152 -10.65 -7.52 -12.11
C GLY A 152 -9.79 -6.26 -12.10
N VAL A 153 -9.78 -5.53 -10.99
CA VAL A 153 -8.81 -4.45 -10.73
C VAL A 153 -8.02 -4.81 -9.48
N SER A 154 -6.71 -4.63 -9.53
CA SER A 154 -5.86 -4.79 -8.36
C SER A 154 -4.94 -3.60 -8.14
N VAL A 155 -4.75 -3.26 -6.88
CA VAL A 155 -3.78 -2.29 -6.40
C VAL A 155 -2.66 -2.99 -5.66
N ILE A 156 -1.43 -2.58 -5.94
CA ILE A 156 -0.21 -3.06 -5.32
C ILE A 156 0.47 -1.86 -4.66
N ASP A 157 0.83 -1.98 -3.39
CA ASP A 157 1.59 -0.94 -2.68
C ASP A 157 3.11 -1.17 -2.78
N SER A 158 3.89 -0.20 -2.32
CA SER A 158 5.36 -0.27 -2.38
C SER A 158 5.99 -1.33 -1.47
N ALA A 159 5.24 -1.88 -0.52
CA ALA A 159 5.65 -2.97 0.34
C ALA A 159 5.26 -4.35 -0.23
N GLY A 160 4.61 -4.39 -1.40
CA GLY A 160 4.10 -5.61 -2.03
C GLY A 160 2.75 -6.08 -1.48
N GLY A 161 2.06 -5.26 -0.70
CA GLY A 161 0.68 -5.48 -0.32
C GLY A 161 -0.23 -5.40 -1.54
N VAL A 162 -1.18 -6.34 -1.66
CA VAL A 162 -2.09 -6.44 -2.81
C VAL A 162 -3.53 -6.50 -2.33
N ALA A 163 -4.41 -5.75 -2.99
CA ALA A 163 -5.86 -5.97 -2.96
C ALA A 163 -6.38 -6.06 -4.39
N ALA A 164 -7.31 -6.98 -4.61
CA ALA A 164 -7.93 -7.22 -5.91
C ALA A 164 -9.43 -7.40 -5.73
N HIS A 165 -10.20 -6.66 -6.52
CA HIS A 165 -11.67 -6.73 -6.48
C HIS A 165 -12.25 -6.83 -7.89
N PRO A 166 -13.37 -7.54 -8.05
CA PRO A 166 -14.16 -7.43 -9.26
C PRO A 166 -14.79 -6.03 -9.30
N VAL A 167 -14.55 -5.32 -10.40
CA VAL A 167 -15.20 -4.05 -10.72
C VAL A 167 -16.38 -4.34 -11.63
N LYS A 168 -17.53 -3.76 -11.31
CA LYS A 168 -18.74 -3.86 -12.10
C LYS A 168 -19.09 -2.47 -12.63
N LEU A 169 -18.79 -2.21 -13.90
CA LEU A 169 -19.18 -0.97 -14.59
C LEU A 169 -20.49 -1.21 -15.35
N ASP A 170 -21.51 -0.47 -15.01
CA ASP A 170 -22.82 -0.53 -15.63
C ASP A 170 -23.02 0.70 -16.52
N THR A 171 -23.11 0.47 -17.82
CA THR A 171 -23.42 1.51 -18.82
C THR A 171 -24.86 1.40 -19.32
N SER A 172 -25.63 0.43 -18.81
CA SER A 172 -27.04 0.29 -19.16
C SER A 172 -27.85 1.36 -18.44
N ASP A 173 -27.97 2.53 -19.05
CA ASP A 173 -28.92 3.54 -18.60
C ASP A 173 -30.24 3.34 -19.33
N LEU A 174 -31.07 2.43 -18.81
CA LEU A 174 -32.39 2.12 -19.34
C LEU A 174 -33.35 3.31 -19.26
N VAL A 175 -33.15 4.26 -18.34
CA VAL A 175 -34.01 5.44 -18.20
C VAL A 175 -33.70 6.43 -19.33
N SER A 176 -32.42 6.71 -19.56
CA SER A 176 -31.99 7.55 -20.70
C SER A 176 -32.26 6.88 -22.04
N ALA A 177 -32.07 5.56 -22.16
CA ALA A 177 -32.41 4.80 -23.35
C ALA A 177 -33.92 4.85 -23.63
N CYS A 178 -34.76 4.71 -22.60
CA CYS A 178 -36.21 4.76 -22.76
C CYS A 178 -36.71 6.15 -23.17
N PHE A 179 -36.11 7.21 -22.64
CA PHE A 179 -36.42 8.58 -23.03
C PHE A 179 -35.98 8.90 -24.47
N LEU A 180 -34.74 8.54 -24.84
CA LEU A 180 -34.22 8.73 -26.21
C LEU A 180 -35.00 7.94 -27.27
N LEU A 181 -35.48 6.75 -26.91
CA LEU A 181 -36.28 5.91 -27.80
C LEU A 181 -37.79 6.25 -27.76
N GLY A 182 -38.20 7.28 -26.99
CA GLY A 182 -39.59 7.73 -26.92
C GLY A 182 -40.57 6.74 -26.28
N ILE A 183 -40.06 5.73 -25.58
CA ILE A 183 -40.85 4.67 -24.92
C ILE A 183 -41.21 5.01 -23.46
N CYS A 184 -40.62 6.07 -22.88
CA CYS A 184 -40.99 6.61 -21.57
C CYS A 184 -41.30 8.11 -21.69
N SER A 185 -42.40 8.56 -21.07
CA SER A 185 -42.73 9.98 -20.83
C SER A 185 -42.32 10.39 -19.41
N LEU A 186 -41.86 11.65 -19.25
CA LEU A 186 -41.48 12.23 -17.96
C LEU A 186 -42.63 12.24 -16.94
#